data_AF-A0A6S7A943-F1
#
_entry.id   AF-A0A6S7A943-F1
#
_cell.length_a   1.000
_cell.length_b   1.000
_cell.length_c   1.000
_cell.angle_alpha   90.00
_cell.angle_beta   90.00
_cell.angle_gamma   90.00
#
_symmetry.space_group_name_H-M   'P 1'
#
loop_
_entity.id
_entity.type
_entity.pdbx_description
1 polymer ?
#
loop_
_entity_poly.entity_id
_entity_poly.type
_entity_poly.pdbx_seq_one_letter_code
_entity_poly.pdbx_strand_id
1 'polypeptide(L)'
;MVQQVQTPMPQPAPQAAAQAAEAPEAFGDITRGLLAAQADGRRAGAALPVLGPVSTAAWNRYVDSFTRPIPEWFTKRVQTNNTN
;
A
#
# COMPACT_ATOMS: atom_id res chain seq x y z
N MET A 1 33.67 65.90 7.74
CA MET A 1 32.33 65.29 7.59
C MET A 1 32.35 63.98 8.37
N VAL A 2 31.61 63.87 9.46
CA VAL A 2 31.64 62.68 10.33
C VAL A 2 30.55 61.72 9.83
N GLN A 3 30.95 60.51 9.44
CA GLN A 3 30.06 59.51 8.84
C GLN A 3 29.28 58.80 9.97
N GLN A 4 27.96 59.01 10.02
CA GLN A 4 27.08 58.27 10.92
C GLN A 4 26.92 56.84 10.41
N VAL A 5 27.29 55.87 11.24
CA VAL A 5 27.02 54.45 11.02
C VAL A 5 25.63 54.15 11.60
N GLN A 6 24.65 53.87 10.75
CA GLN A 6 23.34 53.39 11.21
C GLN A 6 23.46 51.91 11.61
N THR A 7 23.09 51.60 12.85
CA THR A 7 22.90 50.23 13.31
C THR A 7 21.57 49.71 12.74
N PRO A 8 21.52 48.57 12.03
CA PRO A 8 20.26 48.02 11.56
C PRO A 8 19.45 47.49 12.74
N MET A 9 18.15 47.77 12.77
CA MET A 9 17.23 47.14 13.72
C MET A 9 17.10 45.65 13.40
N PRO A 10 16.93 44.78 14.42
CA PRO A 10 16.69 43.36 14.19
C PRO A 10 15.36 43.14 13.46
N GLN A 11 15.40 42.51 12.30
CA GLN A 11 14.22 41.95 11.64
C GLN A 11 13.63 40.84 12.52
N PRO A 12 12.29 40.78 12.68
CA PRO A 12 11.66 39.61 13.29
C PRO A 12 11.99 38.38 12.43
N ALA A 13 12.53 37.35 13.06
CA ALA A 13 12.73 36.06 12.40
C ALA A 13 11.39 35.56 11.82
N PRO A 14 11.40 34.89 10.65
CA PRO A 14 10.22 34.19 10.18
C PRO A 14 9.73 33.31 11.31
N GLN A 15 8.44 33.42 11.65
CA GLN A 15 7.82 32.60 12.67
C GLN A 15 8.23 31.15 12.39
N ALA A 16 8.98 30.57 13.32
CA ALA A 16 9.28 29.15 13.32
C ALA A 16 7.97 28.46 13.01
N ALA A 17 7.95 27.67 11.93
CA ALA A 17 6.80 26.87 11.54
C ALA A 17 6.21 26.33 12.83
N ALA A 18 5.00 26.79 13.18
CA ALA A 18 4.34 26.39 14.41
C ALA A 18 4.43 24.87 14.39
N GLN A 19 5.22 24.32 15.32
CA GLN A 19 5.33 22.89 15.50
C GLN A 19 3.90 22.50 15.84
N ALA A 20 3.19 21.98 14.84
CA ALA A 20 1.84 21.49 15.04
C ALA A 20 2.00 20.48 16.15
N ALA A 21 1.48 20.82 17.33
CA ALA A 21 1.49 19.91 18.46
C ALA A 21 0.94 18.59 17.92
N GLU A 22 1.72 17.52 18.05
CA GLU A 22 1.26 16.19 17.65
C GLU A 22 -0.04 15.96 18.40
N ALA A 23 -1.15 15.95 17.64
CA ALA A 23 -2.44 15.65 18.20
C ALA A 23 -2.33 14.26 18.86
N PRO A 24 -2.95 14.05 20.02
CA PRO A 24 -2.91 12.75 20.66
C PRO A 24 -3.40 11.70 19.66
N GLU A 25 -2.59 10.66 19.48
CA GLU A 25 -2.88 9.57 18.57
C GLU A 25 -4.23 8.93 18.90
N ALA A 26 -5.18 9.02 17.97
CA ALA A 26 -6.51 8.47 18.13
C ALA A 26 -6.50 6.96 17.86
N PHE A 27 -7.54 6.29 18.36
CA PHE A 27 -7.68 4.85 18.13
C PHE A 27 -7.71 4.54 16.63
N GLY A 28 -6.77 3.68 16.20
CA GLY A 28 -6.66 3.21 14.83
C GLY A 28 -5.85 4.11 13.90
N ASP A 29 -5.21 5.18 14.40
CA ASP A 29 -4.34 6.04 13.57
C ASP A 29 -3.12 5.29 13.06
N ILE A 30 -2.44 4.50 13.91
CA ILE A 30 -1.41 3.55 13.45
C ILE A 30 -1.92 2.66 12.31
N THR A 31 -3.09 2.04 12.48
CA THR A 31 -3.64 1.12 11.46
C THR A 31 -3.91 1.84 10.15
N ARG A 32 -4.51 3.03 10.20
CA ARG A 32 -4.74 3.87 9.02
C ARG A 32 -3.44 4.34 8.39
N GLY A 33 -2.45 4.70 9.20
CA GLY A 33 -1.12 5.12 8.75
C GLY A 33 -0.38 3.99 8.04
N LEU A 34 -0.44 2.78 8.57
CA LEU A 34 0.14 1.59 7.92
C LEU A 34 -0.57 1.27 6.60
N LEU A 35 -1.90 1.32 6.56
CA LEU A 35 -2.65 1.07 5.33
C LEU A 35 -2.37 2.14 4.27
N ALA A 36 -2.30 3.41 4.66
CA ALA A 36 -1.92 4.51 3.78
C ALA A 36 -0.49 4.34 3.26
N ALA A 37 0.46 3.93 4.11
CA ALA A 37 1.83 3.67 3.71
C ALA A 37 1.95 2.46 2.75
N GLN A 38 1.11 1.44 2.91
CA GLN A 38 1.03 0.31 1.98
C GLN A 38 0.45 0.73 0.62
N ALA A 39 -0.61 1.52 0.63
CA ALA A 39 -1.28 2.02 -0.57
C ALA A 39 -0.42 3.04 -1.36
N ASP A 40 0.38 3.84 -0.66
CA ASP A 40 1.29 4.84 -1.23
C ASP A 40 2.34 4.23 -2.17
N GLY A 41 2.70 2.96 -1.98
CA GLY A 41 3.47 2.20 -2.96
C GLY A 41 4.90 2.70 -3.22
N ARG A 42 5.39 3.76 -2.55
CA ARG A 42 6.76 4.29 -2.75
C ARG A 42 7.86 3.30 -2.38
N ARG A 43 7.54 2.25 -1.62
CA ARG A 43 8.45 1.14 -1.28
C ARG A 43 8.17 -0.13 -2.07
N ALA A 44 7.13 -0.15 -2.91
CA ALA A 44 6.90 -1.27 -3.80
C ALA A 44 8.08 -1.36 -4.78
N GLY A 45 8.56 -2.57 -5.01
CA GLY A 45 9.52 -2.83 -6.08
C GLY A 45 8.89 -2.52 -7.44
N ALA A 46 9.73 -2.37 -8.47
CA ALA A 46 9.23 -2.25 -9.84
C ALA A 46 8.33 -3.45 -10.18
N ALA A 47 7.20 -3.19 -10.82
CA ALA A 47 6.38 -4.25 -11.38
C ALA A 47 7.21 -5.00 -12.42
N LEU A 48 7.48 -6.28 -12.17
CA LEU A 48 8.20 -7.13 -13.11
C LEU A 48 7.17 -7.79 -14.04
N PRO A 49 7.18 -7.49 -15.34
CA PRO A 49 6.33 -8.22 -16.27
C PRO A 49 6.76 -9.68 -16.27
N VAL A 50 5.77 -10.58 -16.24
CA VAL A 50 6.03 -11.98 -16.51
C VAL A 50 6.49 -12.08 -17.97
N LEU A 51 7.73 -12.53 -18.19
CA LEU A 51 8.28 -12.66 -19.54
C LEU A 51 7.39 -13.57 -20.38
N GLY A 52 7.25 -13.26 -21.67
CA GLY A 52 6.37 -13.99 -22.61
C GLY A 52 6.42 -15.52 -22.48
N PRO A 53 7.61 -16.16 -22.37
CA PRO A 53 7.71 -17.60 -22.16
C PRO A 53 7.06 -18.10 -20.86
N VAL A 54 7.26 -17.39 -19.75
CA VAL A 54 6.68 -17.74 -18.44
C VAL A 54 5.17 -17.51 -18.44
N SER A 55 4.71 -16.41 -19.05
CA SER A 55 3.28 -16.12 -19.23
C SER A 55 2.59 -17.21 -20.05
N THR A 56 3.23 -17.63 -21.14
CA THR A 56 2.72 -18.69 -22.02
C THR A 56 2.66 -20.03 -21.27
N ALA A 57 3.71 -20.40 -20.53
CA ALA A 57 3.72 -21.62 -19.73
C ALA A 57 2.64 -21.62 -18.64
N ALA A 58 2.46 -20.49 -17.95
CA ALA A 58 1.42 -20.34 -16.93
C ALA A 58 0.01 -20.46 -17.52
N TRP A 59 -0.22 -19.83 -18.68
CA TRP A 59 -1.48 -19.95 -19.42
C TRP A 59 -1.77 -21.39 -19.86
N ASN A 60 -0.79 -22.05 -20.46
CA ASN A 60 -0.95 -23.45 -20.90
C ASN A 60 -1.29 -24.36 -19.71
N ARG A 61 -0.60 -24.20 -18.58
CA ARG A 61 -0.90 -24.96 -17.36
C ARG A 61 -2.32 -24.72 -16.85
N TYR A 62 -2.81 -23.48 -16.91
CA TYR A 62 -4.18 -23.14 -16.54
C TYR A 62 -5.18 -23.86 -17.44
N VAL A 63 -5.01 -23.79 -18.77
CA VAL A 63 -5.88 -24.49 -19.73
C VAL A 63 -5.83 -26.01 -19.52
N ASP A 64 -4.63 -26.58 -19.36
CA ASP A 64 -4.41 -28.01 -19.13
C ASP A 64 -5.12 -28.51 -17.87
N SER A 65 -5.27 -27.66 -16.84
CA SER A 65 -5.92 -28.05 -15.59
C SER A 65 -7.39 -28.46 -15.77
N PHE A 66 -8.09 -27.89 -16.76
CA PHE A 66 -9.49 -28.24 -17.08
C PHE A 66 -9.64 -29.53 -17.88
N THR A 67 -8.54 -30.04 -18.46
CA THR A 67 -8.56 -31.32 -19.19
C THR A 67 -8.53 -32.52 -18.26
N ARG A 68 -8.17 -32.31 -17.00
CA ARG A 68 -8.08 -33.38 -16.00
C ARG A 68 -9.49 -33.70 -15.50
N PRO A 69 -9.92 -34.98 -15.53
CA PRO A 69 -11.19 -35.35 -14.94
C PRO A 69 -11.17 -35.08 -13.43
N ILE A 70 -12.34 -34.80 -12.87
CA ILE A 70 -12.51 -34.70 -11.43
C ILE A 70 -12.12 -36.05 -10.83
N PRO A 71 -11.19 -36.11 -9.86
CA PRO A 71 -10.80 -37.39 -9.28
C PRO A 71 -11.96 -38.12 -8.61
N GLU A 72 -12.00 -39.45 -8.73
CA GLU A 72 -13.05 -40.31 -8.16
C GLU A 72 -13.26 -40.14 -6.64
N TRP A 73 -12.19 -39.74 -5.93
CA TRP A 73 -12.24 -39.48 -4.49
C TRP A 73 -12.86 -38.12 -4.13
N PHE A 74 -13.07 -37.22 -5.10
CA PHE A 74 -13.74 -35.94 -4.91
C PHE A 74 -15.26 -36.15 -4.91
N THR A 75 -15.76 -36.72 -3.81
CA THR A 75 -17.20 -36.92 -3.62
C THR A 75 -17.91 -35.58 -3.47
N LYS A 76 -18.92 -35.33 -4.32
CA LYS A 76 -19.76 -34.14 -4.28
C LYS A 76 -20.56 -34.12 -2.97
N ARG A 77 -20.04 -33.50 -1.91
CA ARG A 77 -20.79 -33.27 -0.67
C ARG A 77 -21.79 -32.13 -0.88
N VAL A 78 -22.88 -32.40 -1.59
CA VAL A 78 -24.07 -31.54 -1.49
C VAL A 78 -24.76 -31.92 -0.19
N GLN A 79 -24.69 -31.05 0.82
CA GLN A 79 -25.58 -31.17 1.97
C GLN A 79 -27.00 -30.82 1.50
N THR A 80 -27.83 -31.83 1.23
CA THR A 80 -29.28 -31.65 1.17
C THR A 80 -29.82 -31.75 2.59
N ASN A 81 -29.96 -30.61 3.25
CA ASN A 81 -30.82 -30.52 4.44
C ASN A 81 -32.26 -30.63 3.97
N ASN A 82 -32.78 -31.87 3.89
CA ASN A 82 -34.21 -32.09 3.68
C ASN A 82 -34.89 -32.11 5.05
N THR A 83 -35.41 -30.96 5.48
CA THR A 83 -36.32 -30.88 6.63
C THR A 83 -37.73 -31.11 6.11
N ASN A 84 -38.29 -32.29 6.38
CA ASN A 84 -39.75 -32.47 6.46
C ASN A 84 -40.16 -32.33 7.93
#